data_AF-A0A699U7R7-F1
#
_entry.id   AF-A0A699U7R7-F1
#
_cell.length_a   1.000
_cell.length_b   1.000
_cell.length_c   1.000
_cell.angle_alpha   90.00
_cell.angle_beta   90.00
_cell.angle_gamma   90.00
#
_symmetry.space_group_name_H-M   'P 1'
#
loop_
_entity.id
_entity.type
_entity.pdbx_description
1 polymer ?
#
loop_
_entity_poly.entity_id
_entity_poly.type
_entity_poly.pdbx_seq_one_letter_code
_entity_poly.pdbx_strand_id
1 'polypeptide(L)' 'MQERLELNKTQGALTPEEEKHMQNVPYASAVGSIMYAVRCTRPDVAFAQNITSRFQQDPVNLTRML' A
#
# COMPACT_ATOMS: atom_id res chain seq x y z
N MET A 1 -2.76 17.33 0.57
CA MET A 1 -2.77 17.28 2.05
C MET A 1 -3.07 15.84 2.44
N GLN A 2 -2.14 15.17 3.12
CA GLN A 2 -2.42 13.87 3.70
C GLN A 2 -3.14 14.14 5.02
N GLU A 3 -4.43 13.78 5.11
CA GLU A 3 -5.13 13.88 6.39
C GLU A 3 -4.40 13.02 7.40
N ARG A 4 -3.91 13.66 8.47
CA ARG A 4 -3.33 12.94 9.60
C ARG A 4 -4.45 12.29 10.37
N LEU A 5 -4.69 11.02 10.09
CA LEU A 5 -5.55 10.19 10.91
C LEU A 5 -4.77 9.86 12.19
N GLU A 6 -5.02 10.62 13.26
CA GLU A 6 -4.44 10.35 14.57
C GLU A 6 -5.14 9.13 15.18
N LEU A 7 -4.38 8.06 15.41
CA LEU A 7 -4.90 6.84 16.03
C LEU A 7 -4.80 6.94 17.56
N ASN A 8 -5.89 6.60 18.25
CA ASN A 8 -5.96 6.58 19.72
C ASN A 8 -6.12 5.13 20.22
N LYS A 9 -5.54 4.83 21.39
CA LYS A 9 -5.69 3.56 22.10
C LYS A 9 -7.14 3.17 22.38
N THR A 10 -8.05 4.15 22.42
CA THR A 10 -9.50 3.90 22.58
C THR A 10 -10.17 3.29 21.34
N GLN A 11 -9.46 3.17 20.21
CA GLN A 11 -9.98 2.56 18.97
C GLN A 11 -9.75 1.03 18.92
N GLY A 12 -9.11 0.45 19.93
CA GLY A 12 -8.95 -1.00 20.06
C GLY A 12 -10.17 -1.67 20.71
N ALA A 13 -10.11 -2.99 20.90
CA ALA A 13 -11.12 -3.71 21.69
C ALA A 13 -11.18 -3.14 23.12
N LEU A 14 -12.38 -2.78 23.58
CA LEU A 14 -12.61 -2.25 24.93
C LEU A 14 -13.25 -3.31 25.83
N THR A 15 -13.86 -4.33 25.25
CA THR A 15 -14.53 -5.43 25.94
C THR A 15 -13.92 -6.80 25.58
N PRO A 16 -13.96 -7.78 26.49
CA PRO A 16 -13.54 -9.15 26.21
C PRO A 16 -14.28 -9.79 25.03
N GLU A 17 -15.54 -9.42 24.82
CA GLU A 17 -16.37 -9.88 23.71
C GLU A 17 -15.85 -9.36 22.36
N GLU A 18 -15.48 -8.08 22.30
CA GLU A 18 -14.83 -7.48 21.12
C GLU A 18 -13.46 -8.11 20.86
N GLU A 19 -12.66 -8.36 21.91
CA GLU A 19 -11.37 -9.01 21.77
C GLU A 19 -11.53 -10.41 21.17
N LYS A 20 -12.47 -11.21 21.68
CA LYS A 20 -12.79 -12.54 21.14
C LYS A 20 -13.30 -12.46 19.71
N HIS A 21 -14.08 -11.44 19.37
CA HIS A 21 -14.52 -11.22 17.99
C HIS A 21 -13.34 -10.92 17.07
N MET A 22 -12.46 -10.00 17.46
CA MET A 22 -11.28 -9.58 16.70
C MET A 22 -10.25 -10.70 16.53
N GLN A 23 -10.13 -11.62 17.48
CA GLN A 23 -9.26 -12.81 17.35
C GLN A 23 -9.62 -13.69 16.15
N ASN A 24 -10.89 -13.69 15.72
CA ASN A 24 -11.34 -14.47 14.57
C ASN A 24 -11.18 -13.73 13.23
N VAL A 25 -10.83 -12.44 13.25
CA VAL A 25 -10.67 -11.63 12.06
C VAL A 25 -9.22 -11.71 11.56
N PRO A 26 -8.97 -12.13 10.30
CA PRO A 26 -7.62 -12.24 9.75
C PRO A 26 -7.07 -10.86 9.35
N TYR A 27 -6.77 -9.99 10.32
CA TYR A 27 -6.30 -8.61 10.09
C TYR A 27 -5.05 -8.55 9.21
N ALA A 28 -4.09 -9.46 9.41
CA ALA A 28 -2.89 -9.53 8.59
C ALA A 28 -3.20 -9.74 7.10
N SER A 29 -4.21 -10.57 6.80
CA SER A 29 -4.66 -10.82 5.42
C SER A 29 -5.35 -9.59 4.84
N ALA A 30 -6.20 -8.91 5.61
CA ALA A 30 -6.87 -7.68 5.18
C ALA A 30 -5.87 -6.55 4.88
N VAL A 31 -4.90 -6.34 5.77
CA VAL A 31 -3.83 -5.34 5.58
C VAL A 31 -3.01 -5.67 4.32
N GLY A 32 -2.60 -6.93 4.14
CA GLY A 32 -1.89 -7.37 2.94
C GLY A 32 -2.70 -7.16 1.66
N SER A 33 -4.00 -7.41 1.70
CA SER A 33 -4.91 -7.20 0.56
C SER A 33 -5.05 -5.72 0.21
N ILE A 34 -5.15 -4.83 1.20
CA ILE A 34 -5.17 -3.38 0.98
C ILE A 34 -3.85 -2.91 0.36
N MET A 35 -2.70 -3.38 0.88
CA MET A 35 -1.39 -3.07 0.30
C MET A 35 -1.29 -3.51 -1.16
N TYR A 36 -1.74 -4.73 -1.45
CA TYR A 36 -1.79 -5.25 -2.82
C TYR A 36 -2.68 -4.40 -3.72
N ALA A 37 -3.91 -4.09 -3.28
CA ALA A 37 -4.84 -3.26 -4.02
C ALA A 37 -4.25 -1.87 -4.33
N VAL A 38 -3.70 -1.17 -3.34
CA VAL A 38 -3.05 0.13 -3.53
C VAL A 38 -1.93 0.07 -4.57
N ARG A 39 -1.14 -1.00 -4.60
CA ARG A 39 -0.04 -1.18 -5.56
C ARG A 39 -0.57 -1.53 -6.96
N CYS A 40 -1.61 -2.35 -7.05
CA CYS A 40 -2.20 -2.77 -8.33
C CYS A 40 -3.08 -1.71 -8.97
N THR A 41 -3.76 -0.86 -8.18
CA THR A 41 -4.65 0.19 -8.67
C THR A 41 -3.92 1.50 -8.97
N ARG A 42 -2.58 1.53 -8.91
CA ARG A 42 -1.72 2.64 -9.34
C ARG A 42 -1.04 2.31 -10.67
N PRO A 43 -1.81 2.25 -11.78
CA PRO A 43 -1.27 1.93 -13.10
C PRO A 43 -0.26 2.98 -13.57
N ASP A 44 -0.37 4.21 -13.09
CA ASP A 44 0.57 5.32 -13.30
C ASP A 44 1.99 4.99 -12.80
N VAL A 45 2.10 4.51 -11.55
CA VAL A 45 3.38 4.12 -10.96
C VAL A 45 3.92 2.85 -11.61
N ALA A 46 3.06 1.88 -11.88
CA ALA A 46 3.44 0.65 -12.57
C ALA A 46 3.96 0.93 -14.00
N PHE A 47 3.32 1.86 -14.71
CA PHE A 47 3.75 2.32 -16.04
C PHE A 47 5.10 3.03 -15.96
N ALA A 48 5.26 4.01 -15.06
CA ALA A 48 6.53 4.71 -14.88
C ALA A 48 7.68 3.76 -14.51
N GLN A 49 7.41 2.76 -13.63
CA GLN A 49 8.38 1.72 -13.28
C GLN A 49 8.73 0.84 -14.49
N ASN A 50 7.75 0.45 -15.31
CA ASN A 50 8.00 -0.37 -16.51
C ASN A 50 8.88 0.36 -17.53
N ILE A 51 8.61 1.64 -17.77
CA ILE A 51 9.43 2.47 -18.65
C ILE A 51 10.85 2.61 -18.07
N THR A 52 10.97 2.99 -16.80
CA THR A 52 12.27 3.19 -16.14
C THR A 52 13.11 1.91 -16.09
N SER A 53 12.48 0.74 -15.89
CA SER A 53 13.17 -0.55 -15.83
C SER A 53 13.98 -0.86 -17.09
N ARG A 54 13.54 -0.38 -18.26
CA ARG A 54 14.25 -0.58 -19.54
C ARG A 54 15.60 0.14 -19.59
N PHE A 55 15.76 1.18 -18.79
CA PHE A 55 16.96 2.02 -18.74
C PHE A 55 17.86 1.67 -17.55
N GLN A 56 17.51 0.65 -16.76
CA GLN A 56 18.32 0.21 -15.62
C GLN A 56 19.66 -0.40 -16.06
N GLN A 57 19.72 -0.99 -17.27
CA GLN A 57 20.94 -1.60 -17.83
C GLN A 57 21.73 -0.62 -18.72
N ASP A 58 21.07 0.37 -19.33
CA ASP A 58 21.71 1.44 -20.11
C ASP A 58 20.91 2.75 -19.95
N PRO A 59 21.36 3.66 -19.06
CA PRO A 59 20.63 4.88 -18.72
C PRO A 59 20.73 5.99 -19.78
N VAL A 60 21.58 5.85 -20.81
CA VAL A 60 21.92 6.94 -21.75
C VAL A 60 20.79 7.27 -22.73
N ASN A 61 19.84 6.35 -22.98
CA ASN A 61 18.78 6.54 -23.96
C ASN A 61 17.56 7.36 -23.48
N LEU A 62 17.47 7.74 -22.19
CA LEU A 62 16.31 8.46 -21.66
C LEU A 62 16.21 9.91 -22.18
N THR A 63 17.36 10.57 -22.39
CA THR A 63 17.44 12.00 -22.72
C THR A 63 17.14 12.32 -24.19
N ARG A 64 16.94 11.31 -25.06
CA ARG A 64 16.70 11.51 -26.49
C ARG A 64 15.21 11.48 -26.89
N MET A 65 14.32 11.18 -25.94
CA MET A 65 12.86 11.10 -26.16
C MET A 65 12.07 12.27 -25.54
N LEU A 66 12.74 13.22 -24.88
CA LEU A 66 12.18 14.51 -24.44
C LEU A 66 12.79 15.64 -25.27
#